data_AF-A0A6U4FTV2-F1
#
_entry.id   AF-A0A6U4FTV2-F1
#
_cell.length_a   1.000
_cell.length_b   1.000
_cell.length_c   1.000
_cell.angle_alpha   90.00
_cell.angle_beta   90.00
_cell.angle_gamma   90.00
#
_symmetry.space_group_name_H-M   'P 1'
#
loop_
_entity.id
_entity.type
_entity.pdbx_description
1 polymer ?
#
loop_
_entity_poly.entity_id
_entity_poly.type
_entity_poly.pdbx_seq_one_letter_code
_entity_poly.pdbx_strand_id
1 'polypeptide(L)'
;DEEEDDEEEDDEEEDDEEEEEEDDEDVDESVVVRRAKNVARTAEDDDFEREMKAQMSSYSQVRLSGAGYSGDSDNMVLPTVLPKAANPAGDGGAANAGGSGKLAFRLLRRVPGKGKLEARVLHIPEATGVAQRQRQNEDKERREREMVRDRVLRLERQREMEEMNSIFAVQQGQGQGHGRR
;
A
#
# COMPACT_ATOMS: atom_id res chain seq x y z
N ASP A 1 -11.31 45.02 10.18
CA ASP A 1 -12.03 43.83 10.68
C ASP A 1 -11.04 42.96 11.41
N GLU A 2 -10.84 43.36 12.67
CA GLU A 2 -10.44 42.50 13.79
C GLU A 2 -11.62 41.53 14.04
N GLU A 3 -11.35 40.29 14.48
CA GLU A 3 -11.81 39.72 15.77
C GLU A 3 -11.05 38.40 16.02
N GLU A 4 -10.51 38.29 17.23
CA GLU A 4 -9.98 37.10 17.90
C GLU A 4 -11.16 36.20 18.34
N ASP A 5 -10.96 34.89 18.44
CA ASP A 5 -11.63 34.12 19.50
C ASP A 5 -10.84 32.86 19.87
N ASP A 6 -10.67 32.71 21.18
CA ASP A 6 -9.75 31.87 21.92
C ASP A 6 -10.60 31.18 23.00
N GLU A 7 -10.79 29.85 22.93
CA GLU A 7 -11.41 29.10 24.04
C GLU A 7 -10.68 27.76 24.23
N GLU A 8 -9.94 27.67 25.33
CA GLU A 8 -9.47 26.47 26.01
C GLU A 8 -10.60 25.81 26.84
N GLU A 9 -10.51 24.50 27.10
CA GLU A 9 -11.05 23.76 28.27
C GLU A 9 -10.68 22.26 28.06
N ASP A 10 -9.77 21.62 28.79
CA ASP A 10 -9.62 21.27 30.22
C ASP A 10 -10.18 19.87 30.60
N ASP A 11 -9.42 19.21 31.47
CA ASP A 11 -9.40 17.82 31.98
C ASP A 11 -10.72 17.12 32.29
N GLU A 12 -10.77 15.79 32.09
CA GLU A 12 -11.26 14.85 33.12
C GLU A 12 -10.49 13.51 33.04
N GLU A 13 -9.77 13.18 34.12
CA GLU A 13 -9.20 11.86 34.41
C GLU A 13 -10.29 10.89 34.90
N GLU A 14 -10.24 9.62 34.48
CA GLU A 14 -10.77 8.52 35.28
C GLU A 14 -9.74 7.37 35.32
N ASP A 15 -9.12 7.29 36.48
CA ASP A 15 -8.38 6.18 37.06
C ASP A 15 -9.40 5.09 37.45
N ASP A 16 -9.30 3.89 36.88
CA ASP A 16 -10.02 2.72 37.38
C ASP A 16 -9.03 1.56 37.50
N GLU A 17 -8.44 1.50 38.68
CA GLU A 17 -7.69 0.39 39.24
C GLU A 17 -8.64 -0.81 39.45
N GLU A 18 -8.59 -1.82 38.57
CA GLU A 18 -9.07 -3.15 38.92
C GLU A 18 -7.87 -4.12 39.00
N GLU A 19 -7.46 -4.35 40.25
CA GLU A 19 -6.73 -5.52 40.69
C GLU A 19 -7.54 -6.79 40.39
N GLU A 20 -7.05 -7.65 39.51
CA GLU A 20 -7.34 -9.08 39.59
C GLU A 20 -6.03 -9.85 39.79
N GLU A 21 -5.81 -10.25 41.04
CA GLU A 21 -4.95 -11.37 41.39
C GLU A 21 -5.61 -12.66 40.91
N GLU A 22 -5.02 -13.33 39.92
CA GLU A 22 -5.13 -14.79 39.78
C GLU A 22 -3.72 -15.39 39.77
N ASP A 23 -3.37 -15.85 40.97
CA ASP A 23 -2.52 -16.99 41.28
C ASP A 23 -2.90 -18.19 40.38
N ASP A 24 -1.95 -18.70 39.60
CA ASP A 24 -1.81 -20.14 39.43
C ASP A 24 -0.43 -20.50 38.82
N GLU A 25 0.20 -21.41 39.54
CA GLU A 25 1.55 -21.91 39.42
C GLU A 25 1.76 -22.74 38.15
N ASP A 26 2.40 -22.18 37.13
CA ASP A 26 3.15 -22.96 36.15
C ASP A 26 4.52 -22.31 35.95
N VAL A 27 5.49 -22.76 36.77
CA VAL A 27 6.92 -22.49 36.55
C VAL A 27 7.36 -23.28 35.33
N ASP A 28 6.96 -22.82 34.14
CA ASP A 28 7.74 -23.08 32.95
C ASP A 28 9.12 -22.47 33.22
N GLU A 29 10.13 -23.34 33.28
CA GLU A 29 11.55 -22.97 33.25
C GLU A 29 11.78 -22.09 32.01
N SER A 30 11.52 -20.80 32.16
CA SER A 30 12.01 -19.80 31.22
C SER A 30 13.53 -19.86 31.36
N VAL A 31 14.16 -20.52 30.39
CA VAL A 31 15.58 -20.31 30.13
C VAL A 31 15.69 -18.83 29.78
N VAL A 32 15.91 -18.01 30.81
CA VAL A 32 16.26 -16.62 30.67
C VAL A 32 17.65 -16.62 30.03
N VAL A 33 17.69 -16.71 28.71
CA VAL A 33 18.86 -16.31 27.94
C VAL A 33 18.98 -14.82 28.20
N ARG A 34 19.72 -14.47 29.26
CA ARG A 34 20.22 -13.12 29.46
C ARG A 34 21.09 -12.83 28.25
N ARG A 35 20.47 -12.30 27.19
CA ARG A 35 21.16 -11.80 26.02
C ARG A 35 22.03 -10.67 26.53
N ALA A 36 23.31 -10.97 26.75
CA ALA A 36 24.30 -9.98 27.11
C ALA A 36 24.13 -8.83 26.11
N LYS A 37 23.73 -7.65 26.60
CA LYS A 37 23.32 -6.52 25.75
C LYS A 37 24.45 -5.99 24.85
N ASN A 38 25.64 -6.55 24.94
CA ASN A 38 26.80 -6.26 24.12
C ASN A 38 27.50 -7.57 23.71
N VAL A 39 26.92 -8.33 22.76
CA VAL A 39 27.74 -9.27 21.99
C VAL A 39 28.62 -8.38 21.11
N ALA A 40 29.85 -8.16 21.54
CA ALA A 40 30.83 -7.42 20.74
C ALA A 40 31.00 -8.17 19.42
N ARG A 41 30.89 -7.44 18.30
CA ARG A 41 31.12 -7.99 16.96
C ARG A 41 32.46 -8.72 16.96
N THR A 42 32.41 -10.00 16.69
CA THR A 42 33.57 -10.88 16.66
C THR A 42 34.13 -10.95 15.25
N ALA A 43 35.40 -11.39 15.11
CA ALA A 43 35.97 -11.67 13.80
C ALA A 43 35.19 -12.79 13.06
N GLU A 44 34.55 -13.70 13.81
CA GLU A 44 33.69 -14.75 13.27
C GLU A 44 32.41 -14.16 12.65
N ASP A 45 31.86 -13.06 13.21
CA ASP A 45 30.71 -12.37 12.62
C ASP A 45 31.03 -11.76 11.26
N ASP A 46 32.25 -11.26 11.06
CA ASP A 46 32.69 -10.70 9.77
C ASP A 46 32.84 -11.78 8.69
N ASP A 47 33.36 -12.95 9.08
CA ASP A 47 33.46 -14.11 8.18
C ASP A 47 32.07 -14.67 7.87
N PHE A 48 31.16 -14.73 8.85
CA PHE A 48 29.76 -15.10 8.64
C PHE A 48 29.05 -14.12 7.70
N GLU A 49 29.15 -12.81 7.90
CA GLU A 49 28.55 -11.80 7.02
C GLU A 49 29.10 -11.91 5.59
N ARG A 50 30.42 -12.14 5.45
CA ARG A 50 31.07 -12.33 4.15
C ARG A 50 30.55 -13.57 3.45
N GLU A 51 30.46 -14.70 4.15
CA GLU A 51 30.00 -15.96 3.59
C GLU A 51 28.49 -15.94 3.30
N MET A 52 27.66 -15.41 4.20
CA MET A 52 26.23 -15.20 3.98
C MET A 52 25.97 -14.33 2.75
N LYS A 53 26.74 -13.24 2.59
CA LYS A 53 26.66 -12.39 1.40
C LYS A 53 27.11 -13.12 0.14
N ALA A 54 28.19 -13.90 0.20
CA ALA A 54 28.67 -14.71 -0.91
C ALA A 54 27.64 -15.77 -1.32
N GLN A 55 27.01 -16.42 -0.34
CA GLN A 55 25.98 -17.44 -0.53
C GLN A 55 24.70 -16.86 -1.15
N MET A 56 24.22 -15.71 -0.65
CA MET A 56 23.08 -15.02 -1.26
C MET A 56 23.37 -14.57 -2.70
N SER A 57 24.59 -14.08 -2.95
CA SER A 57 25.02 -13.68 -4.28
C SER A 57 25.14 -14.89 -5.22
N SER A 58 25.67 -16.02 -4.74
CA SER A 58 25.77 -17.24 -5.54
C SER A 58 24.39 -17.81 -5.88
N TYR A 59 23.42 -17.80 -4.96
CA TYR A 59 22.04 -18.22 -5.25
C TYR A 59 21.36 -17.34 -6.32
N SER A 60 21.66 -16.03 -6.34
CA SER A 60 21.14 -15.14 -7.38
C SER A 60 21.79 -15.39 -8.75
N GLN A 61 23.06 -15.74 -8.79
CA GLN A 61 23.77 -16.08 -10.03
C GLN A 61 23.35 -17.44 -10.61
N VAL A 62 23.11 -18.45 -9.77
CA VAL A 62 22.62 -19.78 -10.20
C VAL A 62 21.25 -19.70 -10.89
N ARG A 63 20.43 -18.68 -10.58
CA ARG A 63 19.16 -18.46 -11.29
C ARG A 63 19.32 -17.82 -12.67
N LEU A 64 20.47 -17.20 -12.96
CA LEU A 64 20.74 -16.50 -14.21
C LEU A 64 21.66 -17.30 -15.14
N SER A 65 22.49 -18.21 -14.60
CA SER A 65 23.43 -19.04 -15.37
C SER A 65 22.99 -20.50 -15.44
N GLY A 66 22.03 -20.80 -16.31
CA GLY A 66 21.86 -22.15 -16.88
C GLY A 66 21.01 -23.15 -16.08
N ALA A 67 19.94 -23.62 -16.72
CA ALA A 67 19.51 -25.02 -16.71
C ALA A 67 19.56 -25.75 -15.35
N GLY A 68 18.53 -25.55 -14.51
CA GLY A 68 18.42 -26.33 -13.27
C GLY A 68 17.15 -26.13 -12.45
N TYR A 69 16.48 -24.99 -12.54
CA TYR A 69 15.09 -24.89 -12.05
C TYR A 69 14.14 -25.45 -13.10
N SER A 70 14.17 -26.77 -13.28
CA SER A 70 12.98 -27.55 -13.67
C SER A 70 12.04 -27.69 -12.46
N GLY A 71 11.74 -26.56 -11.82
CA GLY A 71 10.63 -26.43 -10.89
C GLY A 71 9.61 -25.58 -11.60
N ASP A 72 8.76 -26.23 -12.41
CA ASP A 72 7.57 -25.70 -13.08
C ASP A 72 7.51 -24.17 -13.11
N SER A 73 8.06 -23.56 -14.17
CA SER A 73 7.68 -22.20 -14.52
C SER A 73 6.17 -22.07 -14.78
N ASP A 74 5.47 -23.18 -15.00
CA ASP A 74 4.00 -23.29 -15.02
C ASP A 74 3.34 -23.15 -13.62
N ASN A 75 4.13 -23.22 -12.55
CA ASN A 75 3.65 -22.99 -11.18
C ASN A 75 3.75 -21.52 -10.74
N MET A 76 4.49 -20.68 -11.49
CA MET A 76 4.55 -19.24 -11.28
C MET A 76 3.47 -18.54 -12.10
N VAL A 77 2.26 -18.50 -11.55
CA VAL A 77 1.14 -17.75 -12.14
C VAL A 77 1.49 -16.27 -12.11
N LEU A 78 1.72 -15.70 -13.30
CA LEU A 78 1.79 -14.26 -13.52
C LEU A 78 0.57 -13.59 -12.84
N PRO A 79 0.73 -12.41 -12.22
CA PRO A 79 -0.41 -11.65 -11.73
C PRO A 79 -1.26 -11.27 -12.94
N THR A 80 -2.22 -12.13 -13.25
CA THR A 80 -3.37 -11.75 -14.06
C THR A 80 -3.98 -10.60 -13.28
N VAL A 81 -3.93 -9.41 -13.87
CA VAL A 81 -4.65 -8.24 -13.39
C VAL A 81 -6.08 -8.69 -13.16
N LEU A 82 -6.41 -9.02 -11.90
CA LEU A 82 -7.78 -9.31 -11.54
C LEU A 82 -8.54 -8.04 -11.90
N PRO A 83 -9.61 -8.10 -12.70
CA PRO A 83 -10.54 -7.00 -12.76
C PRO A 83 -10.92 -6.70 -11.32
N LYS A 84 -11.00 -5.40 -10.99
CA LYS A 84 -11.30 -4.83 -9.68
C LYS A 84 -12.59 -5.44 -9.13
N ALA A 85 -12.50 -6.68 -8.66
CA ALA A 85 -13.60 -7.47 -8.17
C ALA A 85 -13.91 -6.84 -6.82
N ALA A 86 -15.16 -6.42 -6.69
CA ALA A 86 -15.71 -5.88 -5.47
C ALA A 86 -15.14 -6.65 -4.29
N ASN A 87 -14.56 -5.89 -3.34
CA ASN A 87 -14.09 -6.41 -2.07
C ASN A 87 -15.06 -7.49 -1.59
N PRO A 88 -14.64 -8.75 -1.40
CA PRO A 88 -15.46 -9.65 -0.63
C PRO A 88 -15.64 -8.97 0.73
N ALA A 89 -16.87 -8.58 1.02
CA ALA A 89 -17.30 -8.21 2.36
C ALA A 89 -16.96 -9.42 3.24
N GLY A 90 -15.86 -9.31 3.98
CA GLY A 90 -15.17 -10.44 4.57
C GLY A 90 -13.67 -10.21 4.61
N ASP A 91 -13.27 -9.36 5.55
CA ASP A 91 -11.90 -9.10 5.99
C ASP A 91 -10.99 -8.27 5.05
N GLY A 92 -11.06 -6.94 5.28
CA GLY A 92 -9.94 -6.01 5.07
C GLY A 92 -9.42 -5.87 3.65
N GLY A 93 -10.24 -5.36 2.73
CA GLY A 93 -9.71 -4.75 1.51
C GLY A 93 -8.94 -3.50 1.89
N ALA A 94 -7.60 -3.50 1.74
CA ALA A 94 -6.72 -2.35 1.93
C ALA A 94 -7.15 -1.40 3.07
N ALA A 95 -7.61 -1.99 4.18
CA ALA A 95 -7.99 -1.22 5.34
C ALA A 95 -6.66 -0.82 5.96
N ASN A 96 -6.34 0.47 5.84
CA ASN A 96 -5.65 1.18 6.90
C ASN A 96 -6.50 0.94 8.17
N ALA A 97 -6.38 -0.23 8.79
CA ALA A 97 -6.88 -0.47 10.12
C ALA A 97 -6.05 0.48 11.00
N GLY A 98 -6.73 1.53 11.47
CA GLY A 98 -6.14 2.71 12.07
C GLY A 98 -5.02 2.40 13.06
N GLY A 99 -4.02 3.29 13.08
CA GLY A 99 -3.07 3.45 14.18
C GLY A 99 -1.95 2.40 14.33
N SER A 100 -2.05 1.21 13.74
CA SER A 100 -1.12 0.11 14.09
C SER A 100 0.25 0.10 13.39
N GLY A 101 0.54 1.07 12.50
CA GLY A 101 1.83 1.16 11.80
C GLY A 101 2.17 -0.03 10.89
N LYS A 102 1.15 -0.78 10.44
CA LYS A 102 1.28 -1.99 9.62
C LYS A 102 0.33 -1.94 8.42
N LEU A 103 0.79 -2.43 7.27
CA LEU A 103 0.03 -2.60 6.03
C LEU A 103 -0.28 -4.07 5.78
N ALA A 104 -1.50 -4.38 5.38
CA ALA A 104 -1.93 -5.75 5.05
C ALA A 104 -1.67 -6.08 3.57
N PHE A 105 -0.92 -7.16 3.32
CA PHE A 105 -0.65 -7.70 1.99
C PHE A 105 -1.21 -9.12 1.87
N ARG A 106 -1.82 -9.46 0.74
CA ARG A 106 -2.30 -10.82 0.46
C ARG A 106 -1.23 -11.61 -0.30
N LEU A 107 -0.60 -12.57 0.38
CA LEU A 107 0.34 -13.51 -0.23
C LEU A 107 -0.43 -14.69 -0.83
N LEU A 108 -0.29 -14.86 -2.14
CA LEU A 108 -0.81 -16.03 -2.85
C LEU A 108 0.14 -17.21 -2.66
N ARG A 109 -0.39 -18.33 -2.17
CA ARG A 109 0.34 -19.59 -2.05
C ARG A 109 -0.43 -20.73 -2.70
N ARG A 110 0.28 -21.64 -3.36
CA ARG A 110 -0.31 -22.92 -3.80
C ARG A 110 -0.29 -23.88 -2.62
N VAL A 111 -1.43 -24.48 -2.32
CA VAL A 111 -1.53 -25.50 -1.28
C VAL A 111 -0.90 -26.80 -1.80
N PRO A 112 0.11 -27.35 -1.11
CA PRO A 112 0.75 -28.59 -1.54
C PRO A 112 -0.29 -29.72 -1.64
N GLY A 113 -0.22 -30.49 -2.72
CA GLY A 113 -1.08 -31.65 -2.96
C GLY A 113 -2.52 -31.35 -3.40
N LYS A 114 -2.96 -30.08 -3.46
CA LYS A 114 -4.34 -29.73 -3.84
C LYS A 114 -4.47 -28.90 -5.11
N GLY A 115 -3.37 -28.31 -5.61
CA GLY A 115 -3.40 -27.41 -6.76
C GLY A 115 -4.21 -26.12 -6.55
N LYS A 116 -4.82 -25.94 -5.37
CA LYS A 116 -5.64 -24.79 -4.99
C LYS A 116 -4.75 -23.63 -4.59
N LEU A 117 -5.13 -22.42 -5.01
CA LEU A 117 -4.54 -21.17 -4.55
C LEU A 117 -5.23 -20.72 -3.26
N GLU A 118 -4.43 -20.36 -2.26
CA GLU A 118 -4.88 -19.70 -1.04
C GLU A 118 -4.25 -18.32 -0.95
N ALA A 119 -5.04 -17.32 -0.56
CA ALA A 119 -4.55 -15.99 -0.21
C ALA A 119 -4.42 -15.89 1.30
N ARG A 120 -3.21 -15.62 1.80
CA ARG A 120 -2.96 -15.36 3.22
C ARG A 120 -2.63 -13.90 3.44
N VAL A 121 -3.23 -13.29 4.45
CA VAL A 121 -2.92 -11.91 4.84
C VAL A 121 -1.62 -11.89 5.64
N LEU A 122 -0.72 -10.99 5.26
CA LEU A 122 0.54 -10.68 5.94
C LEU A 122 0.49 -9.22 6.38
N HIS A 123 0.80 -8.97 7.64
CA HIS A 123 0.93 -7.61 8.17
C HIS A 123 2.40 -7.19 8.08
N ILE A 124 2.67 -6.23 7.21
CA ILE A 124 4.02 -5.72 6.94
C ILE A 124 4.18 -4.38 7.65
N PRO A 125 5.22 -4.18 8.48
CA PRO A 125 5.48 -2.88 9.10
C PRO A 125 5.70 -1.77 8.08
N GLU A 126 5.24 -0.57 8.39
CA GLU A 126 5.35 0.60 7.51
C GLU A 126 6.78 1.05 7.24
N ALA A 127 7.70 0.76 8.17
CA ALA A 127 9.13 1.06 8.00
C ALA A 127 9.80 0.24 6.88
N THR A 128 9.16 -0.83 6.41
CA THR A 128 9.74 -1.67 5.36
C THR A 128 9.70 -0.99 3.99
N GLY A 129 10.70 -1.25 3.14
CA GLY A 129 10.77 -0.67 1.80
C GLY A 129 9.59 -1.04 0.88
N VAL A 130 8.92 -2.18 1.12
CA VAL A 130 7.72 -2.58 0.37
C VAL A 130 6.55 -1.66 0.72
N ALA A 131 6.32 -1.43 2.02
CA ALA A 131 5.28 -0.53 2.50
C ALA A 131 5.50 0.91 2.02
N GLN A 132 6.73 1.41 2.10
CA GLN A 132 7.08 2.74 1.63
C GLN A 132 6.85 2.92 0.12
N ARG A 133 7.27 1.94 -0.69
CA ARG A 133 7.04 1.99 -2.15
C ARG A 133 5.56 1.95 -2.50
N GLN A 134 4.76 1.16 -1.78
CA GLN A 134 3.31 1.12 -1.98
C GLN A 134 2.68 2.50 -1.74
N ARG A 135 3.00 3.16 -0.62
CA ARG A 135 2.53 4.52 -0.33
C ARG A 135 2.98 5.53 -1.38
N GLN A 136 4.25 5.48 -1.80
CA GLN A 136 4.76 6.35 -2.87
C GLN A 136 4.02 6.14 -4.19
N ASN A 137 3.68 4.90 -4.54
CA ASN A 137 2.90 4.60 -5.73
C ASN A 137 1.48 5.14 -5.62
N GLU A 138 0.84 4.99 -4.46
CA GLU A 138 -0.51 5.52 -4.21
C GLU A 138 -0.55 7.05 -4.26
N ASP A 139 0.45 7.72 -3.68
CA ASP A 139 0.59 9.17 -3.76
C ASP A 139 0.82 9.65 -5.19
N LYS A 140 1.65 8.92 -5.94
CA LYS A 140 1.91 9.23 -7.35
C LYS A 140 0.64 9.04 -8.19
N GLU A 141 -0.07 7.93 -7.99
CA GLU A 141 -1.34 7.67 -8.67
C GLU A 141 -2.39 8.73 -8.32
N ARG A 142 -2.49 9.16 -7.06
CA ARG A 142 -3.39 10.23 -6.64
C ARG A 142 -3.09 11.54 -7.40
N ARG A 143 -1.83 11.94 -7.45
CA ARG A 143 -1.41 13.14 -8.21
C ARG A 143 -1.68 13.00 -9.70
N GLU A 144 -1.43 11.84 -10.28
CA GLU A 144 -1.74 11.58 -11.70
C GLU A 144 -3.24 11.67 -11.98
N ARG A 145 -4.08 11.12 -11.10
CA ARG A 145 -5.54 11.23 -11.19
C ARG A 145 -6.02 12.67 -11.08
N GLU A 146 -5.44 13.46 -10.17
CA GLU A 146 -5.76 14.89 -10.02
C GLU A 146 -5.39 15.68 -11.28
N MET A 147 -4.18 15.47 -11.82
CA MET A 147 -3.76 16.13 -13.07
C MET A 147 -4.67 15.77 -14.25
N VAL A 148 -5.10 14.51 -14.35
CA VAL A 148 -6.04 14.07 -15.39
C VAL A 148 -7.40 14.72 -15.18
N ARG A 149 -7.92 14.74 -13.94
CA ARG A 149 -9.20 15.37 -13.60
C ARG A 149 -9.20 16.85 -13.98
N ASP A 150 -8.17 17.59 -13.60
CA ASP A 150 -8.06 19.02 -13.90
C ASP A 150 -7.96 19.28 -15.40
N ARG A 151 -7.24 18.42 -16.12
CA ARG A 151 -7.13 18.50 -17.59
C ARG A 151 -8.47 18.23 -18.26
N VAL A 152 -9.23 17.24 -17.80
CA VAL A 152 -10.56 16.91 -18.33
C VAL A 152 -11.52 18.08 -18.10
N LEU A 153 -11.60 18.60 -16.88
CA LEU A 153 -12.46 19.74 -16.55
C LEU A 153 -12.14 20.99 -17.37
N ARG A 154 -10.85 21.23 -17.67
CA ARG A 154 -10.43 22.34 -18.54
C ARG A 154 -10.93 22.16 -19.97
N LEU A 155 -10.81 20.95 -20.52
CA LEU A 155 -11.25 20.64 -21.88
C LEU A 155 -12.78 20.69 -22.00
N GLU A 156 -13.50 20.21 -20.99
CA GLU A 156 -14.97 20.30 -20.95
C GLU A 156 -15.43 21.75 -20.95
N ARG A 157 -14.85 22.61 -20.11
CA ARG A 157 -15.17 24.05 -20.10
C ARG A 157 -14.84 24.73 -21.43
N GLN A 158 -13.71 24.39 -22.05
CA GLN A 158 -13.35 24.93 -23.36
C GLN A 158 -14.35 24.50 -24.43
N ARG A 159 -14.72 23.22 -24.42
CA ARG A 159 -15.72 22.68 -25.34
C ARG A 159 -17.08 23.35 -25.17
N GLU A 160 -17.55 23.55 -23.94
CA GLU A 160 -18.81 24.25 -23.67
C GLU A 160 -18.77 25.70 -24.20
N MET A 161 -17.64 26.39 -24.01
CA MET A 161 -17.47 27.75 -24.52
C MET A 161 -17.41 27.81 -26.05
N GLU A 162 -16.75 26.84 -26.69
CA GLU A 162 -16.73 26.69 -28.15
C GLU A 162 -18.13 26.37 -28.70
N GLU A 163 -18.87 25.47 -28.05
CA GLU A 163 -20.25 25.15 -28.41
C GLU A 163 -21.15 26.39 -28.28
N MET A 164 -21.08 27.13 -27.17
CA MET A 164 -21.81 28.39 -26.97
C MET A 164 -21.43 29.45 -28.02
N ASN A 165 -20.14 29.62 -28.30
CA ASN A 165 -19.67 30.55 -29.33
C ASN A 165 -20.16 30.15 -30.73
N SER A 166 -20.22 28.85 -31.03
CA SER A 166 -20.74 28.35 -32.31
C SER A 166 -22.24 28.64 -32.47
N ILE A 167 -23.04 28.43 -31.42
CA ILE A 167 -24.48 28.70 -31.41
C ILE A 167 -24.73 30.20 -31.62
N PHE A 168 -23.96 31.05 -30.94
CA PHE A 168 -24.06 32.50 -31.06
C PHE A 168 -23.68 32.99 -32.46
N ALA A 169 -22.62 32.43 -33.06
CA ALA A 169 -22.20 32.78 -34.43
C ALA A 169 -23.26 32.39 -35.49
N VAL A 170 -23.89 31.22 -35.35
CA VAL A 170 -24.99 30.79 -36.23
C VAL A 170 -26.20 31.72 -36.11
N GLN A 171 -26.52 32.16 -34.89
CA GLN A 171 -27.64 33.06 -34.65
C GLN A 171 -27.41 34.48 -35.21
N GLN A 172 -26.16 34.97 -35.22
CA GLN A 172 -25.82 36.24 -35.89
C GLN A 172 -25.80 36.13 -37.43
N GLY A 173 -25.46 34.96 -37.97
CA GLY A 173 -25.42 34.72 -39.42
C GLY A 173 -26.80 34.62 -40.10
N GLN A 174 -27.85 34.25 -39.37
CA GLN A 174 -29.21 34.10 -39.94
C GLN A 174 -29.99 35.42 -40.10
N GLY A 175 -29.44 36.56 -39.67
CA GLY A 175 -30.11 37.87 -39.74
C GLY A 175 -29.94 38.67 -41.04
N GLN A 176 -29.06 38.26 -41.97
CA GLN A 176 -28.75 39.07 -43.18
C GLN A 176 -29.28 38.48 -44.51
N GLY A 177 -30.29 37.62 -44.43
CA GLY A 177 -30.76 36.86 -45.57
C GLY A 177 -32.00 37.36 -46.32
N HIS A 178 -32.70 38.44 -45.93
CA HIS A 178 -33.93 38.86 -46.62
C HIS A 178 -34.01 40.37 -46.81
N GLY A 179 -33.64 40.86 -47.99
CA GLY A 179 -34.00 42.22 -48.37
C GLY A 179 -33.15 42.83 -49.47
N ARG A 180 -33.18 42.27 -50.69
CA ARG A 180 -33.08 43.06 -51.93
C ARG A 180 -33.96 42.43 -53.01
N ARG A 181 -35.17 43.00 -53.14
CA ARG A 181 -35.91 43.05 -54.40
C ARG A 181 -35.27 44.06 -55.33
#